data_AF-A0A1F8T8D4-F1
#
_entry.id   AF-A0A1F8T8D4-F1
#
_cell.length_a   1.000
_cell.length_b   1.000
_cell.length_c   1.000
_cell.angle_alpha   90.00
_cell.angle_beta   90.00
_cell.angle_gamma   90.00
#
_symmetry.space_group_name_H-M   'P 1'
#
loop_
_entity.id
_entity.type
_entity.pdbx_description
1 polymer ?
#
loop_
_entity_poly.entity_id
_entity_poly.type
_entity_poly.pdbx_seq_one_letter_code
_entity_poly.pdbx_strand_id
1 'polypeptide(L)'
;MIRYQVVEPLTLFLVLRAFSSGCTALTGIEALSNGITAFKDPKSRNAGTTLIWMSSILITLFLGITFLANQIHALPTETETVISQLARTIHGNDSLLYFLMVSATTIILIMAANTSFADFPRLGALQAADGFLPRQLTARGSRLVFSRGIITLAFFSSVLVILFQARTSALIPLYAIGVFISFTLSQAGMSVRFARTSRLKPGEVRTTAATTLAYDARWRLKQVASVFGAFVTGVVAVIFAATKFHEGAWVVVLLIPLLVLVFFRIHYHYRDVAEQLSLENPSHTRYIRRHRVIVPIGGVHQGVLLALNYALSLSPDVTAVHVATSPEEAASIRSKWEMWGNGLRLVVIESPFRDTIGPLIEYIERIESQQGPDDMLTIVMPHFVPAKWWQTFLHNQTALAIRLAFLFRRSTVVADVPYRLTD
;
A
#
# COMPACT_ATOMS: atom_id res chain seq x y z
N MET A 1 -18.86 22.00 -50.88
CA MET A 1 -17.80 22.78 -50.19
C MET A 1 -18.09 22.76 -48.71
N ILE A 2 -17.37 21.95 -47.95
CA ILE A 2 -17.39 22.03 -46.49
C ILE A 2 -16.63 23.31 -46.14
N ARG A 3 -17.35 24.34 -45.64
CA ARG A 3 -16.70 25.55 -45.12
C ARG A 3 -16.00 25.15 -43.83
N TYR A 4 -14.68 24.99 -43.87
CA TYR A 4 -13.88 24.95 -42.66
C TYR A 4 -13.97 26.33 -42.00
N GLN A 5 -14.71 26.43 -40.90
CA GLN A 5 -14.58 27.58 -40.01
C GLN A 5 -13.16 27.52 -39.44
N VAL A 6 -12.34 28.52 -39.74
CA VAL A 6 -11.01 28.67 -39.15
C VAL A 6 -11.23 29.07 -37.69
N VAL A 7 -11.14 28.10 -36.77
CA VAL A 7 -11.41 28.32 -35.35
C VAL A 7 -10.19 28.92 -34.63
N GLU A 8 -8.97 28.56 -35.04
CA GLU A 8 -7.70 29.13 -34.56
C GLU A 8 -6.60 29.05 -35.63
N PRO A 9 -5.61 29.98 -35.64
CA PRO A 9 -4.43 29.85 -36.48
C PRO A 9 -3.58 28.64 -36.06
N LEU A 10 -2.94 27.99 -37.03
CA LEU A 10 -1.98 26.90 -36.76
C LEU A 10 -0.75 27.47 -36.05
N THR A 11 -0.77 27.49 -34.73
CA THR A 11 0.35 27.97 -33.90
C THR A 11 1.33 26.83 -33.61
N LEU A 12 2.60 27.17 -33.37
CA LEU A 12 3.59 26.22 -32.86
C LEU A 12 3.09 25.53 -31.58
N PHE A 13 2.36 26.27 -30.74
CA PHE A 13 1.73 25.74 -29.54
C PHE A 13 0.70 24.64 -29.84
N LEU A 14 -0.14 24.82 -30.86
CA LEU A 14 -1.12 23.79 -31.27
C LEU A 14 -0.43 22.53 -31.79
N VAL A 15 0.64 22.69 -32.58
CA VAL A 15 1.47 21.57 -33.06
C VAL A 15 2.11 20.83 -31.89
N LEU A 16 2.67 21.57 -30.93
CA LEU A 16 3.26 20.99 -29.72
C LEU A 16 2.22 20.28 -28.85
N ARG A 17 1.00 20.82 -28.72
CA ARG A 17 -0.11 20.17 -28.00
C ARG A 17 -0.53 18.86 -28.67
N ALA A 18 -0.63 18.85 -30.00
CA ALA A 18 -0.94 17.65 -30.78
C ALA A 18 0.18 16.61 -30.68
N PHE A 19 1.44 17.04 -30.82
CA PHE A 19 2.62 16.20 -30.65
C PHE A 19 2.66 15.55 -29.27
N SER A 20 2.51 16.37 -28.22
CA SER A 20 2.45 15.93 -26.82
C SER A 20 1.38 14.85 -26.66
N SER A 21 0.14 15.14 -27.10
CA SER A 21 -0.99 14.19 -27.04
C SER A 21 -0.70 12.88 -27.78
N GLY A 22 0.01 12.93 -28.91
CA GLY A 22 0.43 11.74 -29.65
C GLY A 22 1.52 10.92 -28.96
N CYS A 23 2.39 11.55 -28.16
CA CYS A 23 3.45 10.83 -27.45
C CYS A 23 2.94 9.80 -26.43
N THR A 24 1.67 9.89 -25.99
CA THR A 24 1.08 8.87 -25.11
C THR A 24 0.97 7.50 -25.78
N ALA A 25 0.92 7.45 -27.11
CA ALA A 25 0.89 6.18 -27.85
C ALA A 25 2.20 5.37 -27.70
N LEU A 26 3.30 6.02 -27.33
CA LEU A 26 4.62 5.37 -27.13
C LEU A 26 4.82 4.85 -25.70
N THR A 27 3.87 5.13 -24.82
CA THR A 27 3.88 4.61 -23.46
C THR A 27 3.66 3.09 -23.47
N GLY A 28 4.26 2.38 -22.51
CA GLY A 28 4.27 0.90 -22.48
C GLY A 28 5.64 0.29 -22.76
N ILE A 29 6.58 1.05 -23.33
CA ILE A 29 8.01 0.64 -23.37
C ILE A 29 8.60 0.41 -21.97
N GLU A 30 8.02 1.05 -20.96
CA GLU A 30 8.39 0.94 -19.54
C GLU A 30 8.12 -0.45 -18.95
N ALA A 31 7.08 -1.14 -19.42
CA ALA A 31 6.74 -2.46 -18.91
C ALA A 31 7.92 -3.43 -19.12
N LEU A 32 8.59 -3.32 -20.26
CA LEU A 32 9.78 -4.12 -20.55
C LEU A 32 10.98 -3.73 -19.67
N SER A 33 11.20 -2.44 -19.44
CA SER A 33 12.31 -1.98 -18.58
C SER A 33 12.13 -2.38 -17.12
N ASN A 34 10.88 -2.45 -16.64
CA ASN A 34 10.56 -2.91 -15.29
C ASN A 34 10.68 -4.44 -15.18
N GLY A 35 10.54 -5.16 -16.30
CA GLY A 35 10.60 -6.62 -16.38
C GLY A 35 12.00 -7.22 -16.64
N ILE A 36 13.08 -6.43 -16.68
CA ILE A 36 14.42 -6.92 -17.07
C ILE A 36 14.88 -8.12 -16.23
N THR A 37 14.51 -8.18 -14.96
CA THR A 37 14.91 -9.28 -14.06
C THR A 37 14.36 -10.64 -14.45
N ALA A 38 13.26 -10.68 -15.23
CA ALA A 38 12.62 -11.91 -15.69
C ALA A 38 13.27 -12.51 -16.95
N PHE A 39 14.15 -11.77 -17.63
CA PHE A 39 14.85 -12.28 -18.81
C PHE A 39 15.89 -13.34 -18.44
N LYS A 40 16.14 -14.29 -19.35
CA LYS A 40 17.27 -15.23 -19.26
C LYS A 40 18.59 -14.49 -19.52
N ASP A 41 19.68 -14.96 -18.90
CA ASP A 41 21.00 -14.42 -19.16
C ASP A 41 21.47 -14.68 -20.60
N PRO A 42 22.13 -13.72 -21.26
CA PRO A 42 22.47 -12.37 -20.81
C PRO A 42 21.27 -11.39 -20.83
N LYS A 43 20.80 -10.97 -19.64
CA LYS A 43 19.55 -10.19 -19.46
C LYS A 43 19.49 -8.91 -20.27
N SER A 44 20.55 -8.10 -20.22
CA SER A 44 20.62 -6.80 -20.89
C SER A 44 20.46 -6.91 -22.41
N ARG A 45 21.13 -7.89 -23.03
CA ARG A 45 21.05 -8.11 -24.48
C ARG A 45 19.67 -8.59 -24.90
N ASN A 46 19.12 -9.56 -24.17
CA ASN A 46 17.80 -10.12 -24.50
C ASN A 46 16.68 -9.09 -24.33
N ALA A 47 16.72 -8.30 -23.25
CA ALA A 47 15.79 -7.20 -23.05
C ALA A 47 15.92 -6.13 -24.14
N GLY A 48 17.16 -5.76 -24.51
CA GLY A 48 17.42 -4.78 -25.57
C GLY A 48 16.88 -5.22 -26.95
N THR A 49 17.13 -6.47 -27.35
CA THR A 49 16.58 -7.02 -28.60
C THR A 49 15.06 -7.01 -28.60
N THR A 50 14.44 -7.38 -27.47
CA THR A 50 12.97 -7.36 -27.34
C THR A 50 12.40 -5.95 -27.46
N LEU A 51 13.08 -4.96 -26.86
CA LEU A 51 12.69 -3.55 -26.95
C LEU A 51 12.70 -3.04 -28.39
N ILE A 52 13.71 -3.44 -29.18
CA ILE A 52 13.82 -3.07 -30.60
C ILE A 52 12.64 -3.64 -31.37
N TRP A 53 12.36 -4.94 -31.23
CA TRP A 53 11.21 -5.58 -31.91
C TRP A 53 9.88 -4.91 -31.56
N MET A 54 9.64 -4.70 -30.28
CA MET A 54 8.42 -4.06 -29.79
C MET A 54 8.28 -2.63 -30.32
N SER A 55 9.38 -1.85 -30.33
CA SER A 55 9.38 -0.48 -30.85
C SER A 55 9.13 -0.45 -32.36
N SER A 56 9.73 -1.36 -33.13
CA SER A 56 9.53 -1.45 -34.57
C SER A 56 8.08 -1.82 -34.93
N ILE A 57 7.49 -2.78 -34.22
CA ILE A 57 6.09 -3.17 -34.40
C ILE A 57 5.16 -2.00 -34.05
N LEU A 58 5.42 -1.33 -32.92
CA LEU A 58 4.64 -0.18 -32.48
C LEU A 58 4.68 0.97 -33.48
N ILE A 59 5.87 1.35 -33.95
CA ILE A 59 6.03 2.42 -34.95
C ILE A 59 5.30 2.06 -36.25
N THR A 60 5.44 0.81 -36.72
CA THR A 60 4.80 0.36 -37.95
C THR A 60 3.27 0.39 -37.82
N LEU A 61 2.72 -0.13 -36.71
CA LEU A 61 1.28 -0.13 -36.46
C LEU A 61 0.74 1.30 -36.27
N PHE A 62 1.44 2.14 -35.51
CA PHE A 62 1.01 3.51 -35.24
C PHE A 62 0.97 4.35 -36.52
N LEU A 63 2.02 4.29 -37.35
CA LEU A 63 2.06 4.98 -38.63
C LEU A 63 1.02 4.41 -39.60
N GLY A 64 0.84 3.09 -39.64
CA GLY A 64 -0.15 2.43 -40.49
C GLY A 64 -1.58 2.83 -40.13
N ILE A 65 -1.95 2.78 -38.85
CA ILE A 65 -3.27 3.19 -38.36
C ILE A 65 -3.48 4.70 -38.62
N THR A 66 -2.48 5.54 -38.37
CA THR A 66 -2.57 6.99 -38.63
C THR A 66 -2.80 7.28 -40.10
N PHE A 67 -2.08 6.60 -41.00
CA PHE A 67 -2.26 6.73 -42.44
C PHE A 67 -3.67 6.33 -42.87
N LEU A 68 -4.14 5.15 -42.44
CA LEU A 68 -5.48 4.66 -42.79
C LEU A 68 -6.61 5.52 -42.20
N ALA A 69 -6.45 5.98 -40.95
CA ALA A 69 -7.41 6.86 -40.30
C ALA A 69 -7.57 8.19 -41.07
N ASN A 70 -6.49 8.70 -41.65
CA ASN A 70 -6.53 9.88 -42.50
C ASN A 70 -7.25 9.61 -43.84
N GLN A 71 -7.04 8.44 -44.46
CA GLN A 71 -7.73 8.06 -45.71
C GLN A 71 -9.25 7.95 -45.54
N ILE A 72 -9.70 7.35 -44.44
CA ILE A 72 -11.13 7.22 -44.15
C ILE A 72 -11.75 8.49 -43.56
N HIS A 73 -10.96 9.56 -43.37
CA HIS A 73 -11.37 10.80 -42.72
C HIS A 73 -12.05 10.53 -41.36
N ALA A 74 -11.41 9.69 -40.54
CA ALA A 74 -11.94 9.31 -39.24
C ALA A 74 -12.23 10.56 -38.38
N LEU A 75 -13.46 10.65 -37.86
CA LEU A 75 -13.90 11.78 -37.04
C LEU A 75 -13.89 11.36 -35.56
N PRO A 76 -13.22 12.11 -34.67
CA PRO A 76 -13.23 11.78 -33.24
C PRO A 76 -14.66 11.83 -32.69
N THR A 77 -15.08 10.75 -32.04
CA THR A 77 -16.41 10.61 -31.42
C THR A 77 -16.29 10.00 -30.04
N GLU A 78 -17.15 10.39 -29.09
CA GLU A 78 -17.16 9.83 -27.72
C GLU A 78 -17.73 8.40 -27.67
N THR A 79 -18.42 7.96 -28.73
CA THR A 79 -19.13 6.68 -28.78
C THR A 79 -18.37 5.58 -29.51
N GLU A 80 -17.46 5.94 -30.42
CA GLU A 80 -16.76 4.98 -31.29
C GLU A 80 -15.27 5.30 -31.37
N THR A 81 -14.42 4.28 -31.23
CA THR A 81 -12.96 4.44 -31.35
C THR A 81 -12.52 4.52 -32.81
N VAL A 82 -11.35 5.12 -33.07
CA VAL A 82 -10.76 5.17 -34.43
C VAL A 82 -10.54 3.77 -35.01
N ILE A 83 -10.15 2.80 -34.18
CA ILE A 83 -9.98 1.39 -34.58
C ILE A 83 -11.31 0.79 -35.01
N SER A 84 -12.40 1.06 -34.27
CA SER A 84 -13.75 0.63 -34.64
C SER A 84 -14.20 1.26 -35.96
N GLN A 85 -14.01 2.57 -36.14
CA GLN A 85 -14.35 3.27 -37.39
C GLN A 85 -13.61 2.66 -38.59
N LEU A 86 -12.32 2.33 -38.42
CA LEU A 86 -11.50 1.71 -39.44
C LEU A 86 -11.97 0.30 -39.77
N ALA A 87 -12.20 -0.54 -38.76
CA ALA A 87 -12.74 -1.89 -38.93
C ALA A 87 -14.09 -1.86 -39.64
N ARG A 88 -14.96 -0.92 -39.26
CA ARG A 88 -16.29 -0.72 -39.81
C ARG A 88 -16.26 -0.27 -41.27
N THR A 89 -15.33 0.63 -41.62
CA THR A 89 -15.17 1.13 -42.99
C THR A 89 -14.63 0.05 -43.92
N ILE A 90 -13.73 -0.81 -43.43
CA ILE A 90 -13.10 -1.87 -44.25
C ILE A 90 -14.02 -3.10 -44.38
N HIS A 91 -14.64 -3.54 -43.28
CA HIS A 91 -15.37 -4.82 -43.25
C HIS A 91 -16.89 -4.68 -43.20
N GLY A 92 -17.44 -3.50 -42.87
CA GLY A 92 -18.87 -3.27 -42.68
C GLY A 92 -19.35 -3.59 -41.25
N ASN A 93 -20.49 -2.98 -40.86
CA ASN A 93 -21.01 -2.98 -39.48
C ASN A 93 -21.33 -4.39 -38.92
N ASP A 94 -21.81 -5.30 -39.76
CA ASP A 94 -22.32 -6.62 -39.34
C ASP A 94 -21.38 -7.77 -39.72
N SER A 95 -20.13 -7.45 -40.05
CA SER A 95 -19.15 -8.46 -40.44
C SER A 95 -18.53 -9.16 -39.23
N LEU A 96 -18.30 -10.48 -39.37
CA LEU A 96 -17.57 -11.26 -38.36
C LEU A 96 -16.16 -10.69 -38.11
N LEU A 97 -15.51 -10.15 -39.15
CA LEU A 97 -14.18 -9.54 -39.05
C LEU A 97 -14.19 -8.24 -38.23
N TYR A 98 -15.23 -7.40 -38.35
CA TYR A 98 -15.41 -6.23 -37.50
C TYR A 98 -15.49 -6.62 -36.02
N PHE A 99 -16.37 -7.56 -35.67
CA PHE A 99 -16.52 -8.03 -34.29
C PHE A 99 -15.24 -8.67 -33.75
N LEU A 100 -14.53 -9.43 -34.57
CA LEU A 100 -13.26 -10.05 -34.19
C LEU A 100 -12.18 -8.99 -33.91
N MET A 101 -12.08 -7.95 -34.73
CA MET A 101 -11.11 -6.87 -34.55
C MET A 101 -11.38 -6.04 -33.28
N VAL A 102 -12.64 -5.68 -33.04
CA VAL A 102 -13.05 -4.96 -31.82
C VAL A 102 -12.81 -5.83 -30.58
N SER A 103 -13.22 -7.10 -30.62
CA SER A 103 -13.02 -8.04 -29.50
C SER A 103 -11.54 -8.28 -29.19
N ALA A 104 -10.70 -8.45 -30.22
CA ALA A 104 -9.26 -8.57 -30.06
C ALA A 104 -8.65 -7.32 -29.42
N THR A 105 -9.09 -6.13 -29.84
CA THR A 105 -8.66 -4.86 -29.24
C THR A 105 -9.04 -4.78 -27.76
N THR A 106 -10.27 -5.18 -27.41
CA THR A 106 -10.71 -5.25 -26.01
C THR A 106 -9.88 -6.21 -25.18
N ILE A 107 -9.58 -7.41 -25.70
CA ILE A 107 -8.73 -8.40 -25.01
C ILE A 107 -7.32 -7.82 -24.78
N ILE A 108 -6.74 -7.15 -25.76
CA ILE A 108 -5.43 -6.50 -25.63
C ILE A 108 -5.46 -5.43 -24.52
N LEU A 109 -6.51 -4.61 -24.43
CA LEU A 109 -6.67 -3.61 -23.37
C LEU A 109 -6.82 -4.23 -21.98
N ILE A 110 -7.56 -5.35 -21.87
CA ILE A 110 -7.66 -6.12 -20.62
C ILE A 110 -6.29 -6.68 -20.21
N MET A 111 -5.53 -7.23 -21.17
CA MET A 111 -4.16 -7.70 -20.91
C MET A 111 -3.23 -6.56 -20.49
N ALA A 112 -3.36 -5.38 -21.07
CA ALA A 112 -2.59 -4.20 -20.67
C ALA A 112 -2.86 -3.82 -19.21
N ALA A 113 -4.13 -3.84 -18.77
CA ALA A 113 -4.46 -3.62 -17.36
C ALA A 113 -3.83 -4.69 -16.45
N ASN A 114 -3.83 -5.96 -16.86
CA ASN A 114 -3.19 -7.04 -16.10
C ASN A 114 -1.68 -6.82 -15.91
N THR A 115 -0.98 -6.22 -16.88
CA THR A 115 0.44 -5.84 -16.74
C THR A 115 0.66 -4.89 -15.56
N SER A 116 -0.20 -3.87 -15.39
CA SER A 116 -0.13 -2.98 -14.24
C SER A 116 -0.35 -3.70 -12.90
N PHE A 117 -1.27 -4.68 -12.86
CA PHE A 117 -1.49 -5.53 -11.69
C PHE A 117 -0.35 -6.51 -11.39
N ALA A 118 0.49 -6.83 -12.37
CA ALA A 118 1.71 -7.61 -12.17
C ALA A 118 2.88 -6.75 -11.65
N ASP A 119 3.00 -5.51 -12.12
CA ASP A 119 4.17 -4.65 -11.88
C ASP A 119 4.04 -3.81 -10.59
N PHE A 120 2.89 -3.17 -10.35
CA PHE A 120 2.71 -2.30 -9.18
C PHE A 120 3.02 -2.99 -7.85
N PRO A 121 2.56 -4.24 -7.57
CA PRO A 121 2.84 -4.86 -6.29
C PRO A 121 4.33 -5.09 -6.05
N ARG A 122 5.13 -5.30 -7.12
CA ARG A 122 6.59 -5.42 -7.02
C ARG A 122 7.24 -4.08 -6.72
N LEU A 123 6.83 -3.02 -7.42
CA LEU A 123 7.33 -1.66 -7.17
C LEU A 123 6.97 -1.17 -5.76
N GLY A 124 5.72 -1.40 -5.33
CA GLY A 124 5.26 -1.07 -3.98
C GLY A 124 6.02 -1.83 -2.90
N ALA A 125 6.36 -3.11 -3.15
CA ALA A 125 7.16 -3.90 -2.22
C ALA A 125 8.61 -3.39 -2.12
N LEU A 126 9.23 -2.97 -3.23
CA LEU A 126 10.57 -2.36 -3.22
C LEU A 126 10.57 -1.08 -2.39
N GLN A 127 9.62 -0.18 -2.65
CA GLN A 127 9.51 1.09 -1.93
C GLN A 127 9.15 0.90 -0.44
N ALA A 128 8.38 -0.13 -0.11
CA ALA A 128 8.06 -0.49 1.27
C ALA A 128 9.24 -1.14 2.02
N ALA A 129 10.11 -1.86 1.31
CA ALA A 129 11.34 -2.41 1.89
C ALA A 129 12.30 -1.28 2.31
N ASP A 130 12.38 -0.21 1.52
CA ASP A 130 13.15 1.00 1.83
C ASP A 130 12.46 1.92 2.88
N GLY A 131 11.28 1.52 3.39
CA GLY A 131 10.58 2.21 4.46
C GLY A 131 9.79 3.46 4.04
N PHE A 132 9.56 3.68 2.74
CA PHE A 132 8.76 4.80 2.24
C PHE A 132 7.27 4.48 2.10
N LEU A 133 6.91 3.20 2.18
CA LEU A 133 5.55 2.70 2.18
C LEU A 133 5.33 1.75 3.38
N PRO A 134 4.06 1.44 3.75
CA PRO A 134 3.79 0.51 4.83
C PRO A 134 4.49 -0.83 4.62
N ARG A 135 5.30 -1.26 5.60
CA ARG A 135 6.07 -2.52 5.53
C ARG A 135 5.21 -3.73 5.20
N GLN A 136 3.91 -3.67 5.47
CA GLN A 136 2.93 -4.68 5.11
C GLN A 136 2.93 -5.05 3.62
N LEU A 137 3.30 -4.13 2.72
CA LEU A 137 3.36 -4.37 1.28
C LEU A 137 4.53 -5.28 0.85
N THR A 138 5.55 -5.48 1.71
CA THR A 138 6.64 -6.43 1.43
C THR A 138 6.24 -7.88 1.67
N ALA A 139 5.13 -8.11 2.38
CA ALA A 139 4.65 -9.44 2.69
C ALA A 139 4.16 -10.16 1.42
N ARG A 140 4.74 -11.32 1.14
CA ARG A 140 4.27 -12.25 0.10
C ARG A 140 3.23 -13.19 0.70
N GLY A 141 2.09 -13.32 0.02
CA GLY A 141 1.04 -14.27 0.41
C GLY A 141 1.45 -15.73 0.14
N SER A 142 0.54 -16.66 0.42
CA SER A 142 0.75 -18.11 0.25
C SER A 142 1.11 -18.53 -1.18
N ARG A 143 0.70 -17.75 -2.18
CA ARG A 143 1.05 -17.94 -3.61
C ARG A 143 2.31 -17.18 -4.04
N LEU A 144 3.10 -16.66 -3.09
CA LEU A 144 4.28 -15.81 -3.33
C LEU A 144 3.99 -14.49 -4.07
N VAL A 145 2.73 -14.05 -4.05
CA VAL A 145 2.28 -12.78 -4.65
C VAL A 145 2.13 -11.71 -3.58
N PHE A 146 2.43 -10.46 -3.92
CA PHE A 146 2.22 -9.30 -3.05
C PHE A 146 0.73 -8.89 -3.02
N SER A 147 -0.11 -9.71 -2.37
CA SER A 147 -1.58 -9.55 -2.39
C SER A 147 -2.06 -8.19 -1.89
N ARG A 148 -1.41 -7.63 -0.87
CA ARG A 148 -1.74 -6.28 -0.37
C ARG A 148 -1.51 -5.21 -1.43
N GLY A 149 -0.46 -5.33 -2.24
CA GLY A 149 -0.21 -4.41 -3.36
C GLY A 149 -1.30 -4.50 -4.43
N ILE A 150 -1.79 -5.71 -4.75
CA ILE A 150 -2.89 -5.91 -5.70
C ILE A 150 -4.17 -5.25 -5.19
N ILE A 151 -4.52 -5.48 -3.92
CA ILE A 151 -5.72 -4.89 -3.30
C ILE A 151 -5.63 -3.36 -3.28
N THR A 152 -4.47 -2.81 -2.92
CA THR A 152 -4.24 -1.36 -2.95
C THR A 152 -4.42 -0.78 -4.35
N LEU A 153 -3.84 -1.41 -5.39
CA LEU A 153 -4.02 -0.95 -6.77
C LEU A 153 -5.48 -1.06 -7.22
N ALA A 154 -6.17 -2.15 -6.88
CA ALA A 154 -7.57 -2.35 -7.23
C ALA A 154 -8.46 -1.27 -6.60
N PHE A 155 -8.22 -0.93 -5.33
CA PHE A 155 -8.92 0.13 -4.63
C PHE A 155 -8.72 1.49 -5.32
N PHE A 156 -7.47 1.93 -5.52
CA PHE A 156 -7.20 3.23 -6.14
C PHE A 156 -7.65 3.30 -7.61
N SER A 157 -7.49 2.22 -8.37
CA SER A 157 -7.99 2.15 -9.75
C SER A 157 -9.51 2.27 -9.80
N SER A 158 -10.22 1.60 -8.89
CA SER A 158 -11.69 1.70 -8.80
C SER A 158 -12.14 3.11 -8.43
N VAL A 159 -11.47 3.74 -7.46
CA VAL A 159 -11.75 5.14 -7.07
C VAL A 159 -11.57 6.09 -8.25
N LEU A 160 -10.48 5.95 -9.02
CA LEU A 160 -10.25 6.77 -10.21
C LEU A 160 -11.33 6.54 -11.29
N VAL A 161 -11.69 5.29 -11.58
CA VAL A 161 -12.74 4.98 -12.57
C VAL A 161 -14.09 5.57 -12.16
N ILE A 162 -14.47 5.47 -10.88
CA ILE A 162 -15.71 6.04 -10.35
C ILE A 162 -15.69 7.58 -10.41
N LEU A 163 -14.59 8.20 -9.96
CA LEU A 163 -14.48 9.67 -9.91
C LEU A 163 -14.50 10.30 -11.32
N PHE A 164 -13.82 9.67 -12.28
CA PHE A 164 -13.76 10.14 -13.66
C PHE A 164 -14.87 9.56 -14.56
N GLN A 165 -15.82 8.80 -14.01
CA GLN A 165 -16.94 8.21 -14.73
C GLN A 165 -16.50 7.41 -15.97
N ALA A 166 -15.40 6.67 -15.85
CA ALA A 166 -14.76 5.90 -16.93
C ALA A 166 -14.43 6.71 -18.21
N ARG A 167 -14.31 8.04 -18.13
CA ARG A 167 -13.93 8.89 -19.28
C ARG A 167 -12.43 8.81 -19.54
N THR A 168 -12.07 8.16 -20.65
CA THR A 168 -10.66 8.01 -21.06
C THR A 168 -10.00 9.35 -21.39
N SER A 169 -10.74 10.29 -21.98
CA SER A 169 -10.25 11.64 -22.32
C SER A 169 -9.75 12.42 -21.10
N ALA A 170 -10.35 12.20 -19.92
CA ALA A 170 -9.91 12.82 -18.66
C ALA A 170 -8.78 12.03 -17.98
N LEU A 171 -8.75 10.70 -18.12
CA LEU A 171 -7.76 9.82 -17.49
C LEU A 171 -6.40 9.82 -18.20
N ILE A 172 -6.38 9.97 -19.53
CA ILE A 172 -5.14 9.96 -20.34
C ILE A 172 -4.14 11.05 -19.87
N PRO A 173 -4.55 12.33 -19.66
CA PRO A 173 -3.64 13.34 -19.13
C PRO A 173 -3.04 12.99 -17.77
N LEU A 174 -3.83 12.39 -16.87
CA LEU A 174 -3.34 11.99 -15.54
C LEU A 174 -2.20 10.97 -15.65
N TYR A 175 -2.40 9.97 -16.51
CA TYR A 175 -1.41 8.94 -16.80
C TYR A 175 -0.15 9.51 -17.49
N ALA A 176 -0.35 10.31 -18.55
CA ALA A 176 0.73 10.85 -19.37
C ALA A 176 1.73 11.66 -18.54
N ILE A 177 1.25 12.53 -17.65
CA ILE A 177 2.12 13.37 -16.82
C ILE A 177 2.98 12.51 -15.90
N GLY A 178 2.40 11.48 -15.27
CA GLY A 178 3.15 10.55 -14.41
C GLY A 178 4.27 9.84 -15.17
N VAL A 179 3.97 9.33 -16.38
CA VAL A 179 4.94 8.64 -17.23
C VAL A 179 6.05 9.59 -17.71
N PHE A 180 5.71 10.78 -18.20
CA PHE A 180 6.75 11.70 -18.67
C PHE A 180 7.62 12.24 -17.54
N ILE A 181 7.07 12.46 -16.33
CA ILE A 181 7.88 12.80 -15.15
C ILE A 181 8.83 11.65 -14.81
N SER A 182 8.34 10.41 -14.81
CA SER A 182 9.16 9.20 -14.60
C SER A 182 10.30 9.11 -15.62
N PHE A 183 10.01 9.31 -16.91
CA PHE A 183 11.02 9.34 -17.95
C PHE A 183 12.02 10.47 -17.77
N THR A 184 11.57 11.69 -17.48
CA THR A 184 12.47 12.83 -17.24
C THR A 184 13.41 12.56 -16.08
N LEU A 185 12.89 12.06 -14.95
CA LEU A 185 13.70 11.71 -13.77
C LEU A 185 14.67 10.56 -14.06
N SER A 186 14.23 9.53 -14.78
CA SER A 186 15.06 8.40 -15.19
C SER A 186 16.21 8.84 -16.10
N GLN A 187 15.91 9.61 -17.15
CA GLN A 187 16.92 10.13 -18.09
C GLN A 187 17.86 11.14 -17.43
N ALA A 188 17.36 12.01 -16.55
CA ALA A 188 18.17 12.90 -15.73
C ALA A 188 19.11 12.10 -14.81
N GLY A 189 18.60 11.07 -14.13
CA GLY A 189 19.41 10.16 -13.31
C GLY A 189 20.50 9.46 -14.12
N MET A 190 20.19 8.97 -15.33
CA MET A 190 21.16 8.36 -16.24
C MET A 190 22.20 9.36 -16.75
N SER A 191 21.83 10.61 -17.00
CA SER A 191 22.78 11.66 -17.36
C SER A 191 23.80 11.91 -16.24
N VAL A 192 23.34 11.96 -14.99
CA VAL A 192 24.20 12.11 -13.80
C VAL A 192 25.07 10.86 -13.64
N ARG A 193 24.51 9.67 -13.88
CA ARG A 193 25.27 8.41 -13.86
C ARG A 193 26.42 8.43 -14.85
N PHE A 194 26.19 8.79 -16.10
CA PHE A 194 27.25 8.83 -17.11
C PHE A 194 28.26 9.95 -16.86
N ALA A 195 27.83 11.08 -16.28
CA ALA A 195 28.73 12.13 -15.79
C ALA A 195 29.62 11.67 -14.62
N ARG A 196 29.17 10.71 -13.80
CA ARG A 196 30.01 10.07 -12.78
C ARG A 196 30.95 9.04 -13.40
N THR A 197 30.49 8.28 -14.39
CA THR A 197 31.32 7.32 -15.13
C THR A 197 32.48 8.01 -15.86
N SER A 198 32.30 9.24 -16.34
CA SER A 198 33.36 10.00 -17.02
C SER A 198 34.57 10.31 -16.13
N ARG A 199 34.42 10.20 -14.79
CA ARG A 199 35.48 10.44 -13.81
C ARG A 199 36.29 9.18 -13.48
N LEU A 200 35.88 8.02 -14.00
CA LEU A 200 36.57 6.74 -13.80
C LEU A 200 37.69 6.55 -14.81
N LYS A 201 38.78 5.89 -14.40
CA LYS A 201 39.83 5.47 -15.33
C LYS A 201 39.40 4.19 -16.09
N PRO A 202 39.96 3.92 -17.29
CA PRO A 202 39.71 2.67 -17.99
C PRO A 202 40.03 1.45 -17.12
N GLY A 203 39.06 0.53 -16.97
CA GLY A 203 39.18 -0.66 -16.12
C GLY A 203 38.80 -0.47 -14.65
N GLU A 204 38.54 0.75 -14.20
CA GLU A 204 38.10 1.02 -12.83
C GLU A 204 36.61 0.69 -12.65
N VAL A 205 36.30 -0.12 -11.63
CA VAL A 205 34.94 -0.42 -11.20
C VAL A 205 34.72 0.19 -9.82
N ARG A 206 33.72 1.05 -9.69
CA ARG A 206 33.29 1.62 -8.41
C ARG A 206 31.91 1.10 -8.04
N THR A 207 31.83 0.42 -6.90
CA THR A 207 30.57 0.01 -6.30
C THR A 207 30.06 1.15 -5.39
N THR A 208 28.94 1.77 -5.79
CA THR A 208 28.22 2.74 -4.93
C THR A 208 27.12 1.98 -4.19
N ALA A 209 26.61 2.54 -3.08
CA ALA A 209 25.47 2.00 -2.34
C ALA A 209 24.24 1.66 -3.22
N ALA A 210 24.05 2.37 -4.34
CA ALA A 210 22.91 2.17 -5.24
C ALA A 210 23.23 1.42 -6.54
N THR A 211 24.48 1.45 -7.05
CA THR A 211 24.79 0.89 -8.38
C THR A 211 26.28 0.63 -8.57
N THR A 212 26.63 -0.37 -9.37
CA THR A 212 27.99 -0.60 -9.87
C THR A 212 28.26 0.27 -11.11
N LEU A 213 29.34 1.05 -11.05
CA LEU A 213 29.79 1.90 -12.15
C LEU A 213 31.05 1.27 -12.73
N ALA A 214 31.00 0.94 -14.02
CA ALA A 214 32.16 0.54 -14.80
C ALA A 214 32.44 1.61 -15.86
N TYR A 215 33.73 1.82 -16.18
CA TYR A 215 34.12 2.69 -17.27
C TYR A 215 33.53 2.20 -18.60
N ASP A 216 32.99 3.14 -19.38
CA ASP A 216 32.42 2.88 -20.71
C ASP A 216 33.02 3.88 -21.71
N ALA A 217 33.66 3.38 -22.76
CA ALA A 217 34.28 4.22 -23.79
C ALA A 217 33.25 5.13 -24.51
N ARG A 218 31.97 4.75 -24.53
CA ARG A 218 30.89 5.50 -25.19
C ARG A 218 30.08 6.37 -24.22
N TRP A 219 30.63 6.68 -23.03
CA TRP A 219 29.93 7.48 -22.02
C TRP A 219 29.41 8.82 -22.55
N ARG A 220 30.19 9.52 -23.40
CA ARG A 220 29.80 10.82 -23.98
C ARG A 220 28.52 10.73 -24.80
N LEU A 221 28.46 9.74 -25.70
CA LEU A 221 27.29 9.54 -26.56
C LEU A 221 26.05 9.18 -25.72
N LYS A 222 26.22 8.28 -24.74
CA LYS A 222 25.13 7.86 -23.85
C LYS A 222 24.64 9.01 -22.96
N GLN A 223 25.55 9.86 -22.49
CA GLN A 223 25.20 11.04 -21.71
C GLN A 223 24.45 12.06 -22.56
N VAL A 224 24.93 12.40 -23.77
CA VAL A 224 24.22 13.33 -24.67
C VAL A 224 22.83 12.80 -25.01
N ALA A 225 22.70 11.51 -25.31
CA ALA A 225 21.40 10.89 -25.56
C ALA A 225 20.47 10.99 -24.33
N SER A 226 20.99 10.76 -23.12
CA SER A 226 20.21 10.85 -21.88
C SER A 226 19.80 12.30 -21.56
N VAL A 227 20.70 13.27 -21.75
CA VAL A 227 20.40 14.70 -21.56
C VAL A 227 19.33 15.16 -22.55
N PHE A 228 19.48 14.79 -23.83
CA PHE A 228 18.49 15.08 -24.85
C PHE A 228 17.13 14.44 -24.52
N GLY A 229 17.13 13.17 -24.10
CA GLY A 229 15.93 12.47 -23.65
C GLY A 229 15.26 13.15 -22.45
N ALA A 230 16.03 13.56 -21.43
CA ALA A 230 15.53 14.29 -20.28
C ALA A 230 14.91 15.64 -20.68
N PHE A 231 15.56 16.37 -21.60
CA PHE A 231 15.06 17.64 -22.11
C PHE A 231 13.75 17.46 -22.88
N VAL A 232 13.70 16.55 -23.86
CA VAL A 232 12.50 16.31 -24.68
C VAL A 232 11.33 15.85 -23.83
N THR A 233 11.55 14.88 -22.94
CA THR A 233 10.49 14.36 -22.06
C THR A 233 10.02 15.43 -21.05
N GLY A 234 10.94 16.25 -20.55
CA GLY A 234 10.60 17.36 -19.65
C GLY A 234 9.77 18.43 -20.34
N VAL A 235 10.13 18.81 -21.57
CA VAL A 235 9.34 19.75 -22.39
C VAL A 235 7.94 19.18 -22.64
N VAL A 236 7.81 17.90 -23.00
CA VAL A 236 6.52 17.23 -23.18
C VAL A 236 5.70 17.22 -21.88
N ALA A 237 6.32 16.92 -20.73
CA ALA A 237 5.65 16.95 -19.43
C ALA A 237 5.08 18.36 -19.11
N VAL A 238 5.87 19.41 -19.35
CA VAL A 238 5.46 20.80 -19.12
C VAL A 238 4.32 21.21 -20.06
N ILE A 239 4.42 20.88 -21.35
CA ILE A 239 3.37 21.17 -22.33
C ILE A 239 2.08 20.44 -21.95
N PHE A 240 2.15 19.16 -21.55
CA PHE A 240 0.98 18.42 -21.08
C PHE A 240 0.35 19.08 -19.86
N ALA A 241 1.16 19.38 -18.84
CA ALA A 241 0.68 19.99 -17.61
C ALA A 241 0.00 21.34 -17.87
N ALA A 242 0.54 22.16 -18.77
CA ALA A 242 -0.03 23.46 -19.14
C ALA A 242 -1.29 23.32 -20.01
N THR A 243 -1.25 22.51 -21.06
CA THR A 243 -2.35 22.39 -22.05
C THR A 243 -3.56 21.63 -21.53
N LYS A 244 -3.34 20.63 -20.66
CA LYS A 244 -4.39 19.79 -20.08
C LYS A 244 -4.71 20.18 -18.64
N PHE A 245 -4.24 21.35 -18.17
CA PHE A 245 -4.48 21.84 -16.81
C PHE A 245 -5.97 21.82 -16.46
N HIS A 246 -6.79 22.43 -17.31
CA HIS A 246 -8.24 22.50 -17.15
C HIS A 246 -8.95 21.16 -17.39
N GLU A 247 -8.33 20.22 -18.10
CA GLU A 247 -8.90 18.91 -18.42
C GLU A 247 -8.60 17.85 -17.33
N GLY A 248 -7.89 18.21 -16.25
CA GLY A 248 -7.63 17.33 -15.11
C GLY A 248 -6.17 17.17 -14.72
N ALA A 249 -5.21 17.75 -15.46
CA ALA A 249 -3.79 17.67 -15.13
C ALA A 249 -3.44 18.29 -13.77
N TRP A 250 -4.22 19.27 -13.30
CA TRP A 250 -4.04 19.88 -11.97
C TRP A 250 -4.06 18.85 -10.84
N VAL A 251 -4.83 17.76 -11.00
CA VAL A 251 -4.91 16.66 -10.02
C VAL A 251 -3.54 16.03 -9.82
N VAL A 252 -2.79 15.78 -10.90
CA VAL A 252 -1.45 15.16 -10.82
C VAL A 252 -0.42 16.10 -10.20
N VAL A 253 -0.48 17.38 -10.58
CA VAL A 253 0.40 18.42 -10.04
C VAL A 253 0.26 18.54 -8.53
N LEU A 254 -0.94 18.30 -7.97
CA LEU A 254 -1.17 18.24 -6.53
C LEU A 254 -0.87 16.87 -5.92
N LEU A 255 -1.29 15.79 -6.58
CA LEU A 255 -1.23 14.42 -6.08
C LEU A 255 0.21 13.94 -5.92
N ILE A 256 1.10 14.20 -6.88
CA ILE A 256 2.50 13.74 -6.81
C ILE A 256 3.21 14.34 -5.59
N PRO A 257 3.24 15.67 -5.37
CA PRO A 257 3.84 16.25 -4.17
C PRO A 257 3.22 15.73 -2.86
N LEU A 258 1.90 15.55 -2.83
CA LEU A 258 1.21 14.99 -1.66
C LEU A 258 1.70 13.56 -1.35
N LEU A 259 1.78 12.69 -2.37
CA LEU A 259 2.28 11.33 -2.20
C LEU A 259 3.74 11.31 -1.73
N VAL A 260 4.59 12.18 -2.30
CA VAL A 260 5.98 12.34 -1.86
C VAL A 260 6.04 12.74 -0.38
N LEU A 261 5.25 13.72 0.05
CA LEU A 261 5.20 14.14 1.45
C LEU A 261 4.78 12.99 2.37
N VAL A 262 3.74 12.22 2.00
CA VAL A 262 3.29 11.06 2.75
C VAL A 262 4.40 10.01 2.85
N PHE A 263 5.10 9.70 1.76
CA PHE A 263 6.18 8.71 1.75
C PHE A 263 7.34 9.12 2.67
N PHE A 264 7.75 10.40 2.62
CA PHE A 264 8.78 10.90 3.53
C PHE A 264 8.32 10.91 4.99
N ARG A 265 7.06 11.25 5.28
CA ARG A 265 6.51 11.16 6.65
C ARG A 265 6.54 9.75 7.20
N ILE A 266 6.19 8.74 6.39
CA ILE A 266 6.29 7.32 6.78
C ILE A 266 7.75 6.94 7.05
N HIS A 267 8.67 7.34 6.16
CA HIS A 267 10.09 7.04 6.30
C HIS A 267 10.69 7.63 7.57
N TYR A 268 10.44 8.92 7.84
CA TYR A 268 10.91 9.56 9.07
C TYR A 268 10.30 8.91 10.32
N HIS A 269 9.00 8.61 10.31
CA HIS A 269 8.36 7.92 11.42
C HIS A 269 9.02 6.56 11.72
N TYR A 270 9.33 5.77 10.69
CA TYR A 270 10.03 4.49 10.90
C TYR A 270 11.45 4.65 11.40
N ARG A 271 12.16 5.71 10.98
CA ARG A 271 13.49 6.01 11.50
C ARG A 271 13.43 6.39 12.98
N ASP A 272 12.48 7.24 13.37
CA ASP A 272 12.29 7.68 14.75
C ASP A 272 11.94 6.49 15.66
N VAL A 273 11.08 5.57 15.20
CA VAL A 273 10.75 4.33 15.92
C VAL A 273 11.97 3.41 16.04
N ALA A 274 12.76 3.27 14.98
CA ALA A 274 13.97 2.45 15.00
C ALA A 274 15.02 3.01 15.97
N GLU A 275 15.15 4.33 16.05
CA GLU A 275 16.04 5.01 16.99
C GLU A 275 15.57 4.82 18.44
N GLN A 276 14.27 4.96 18.72
CA GLN A 276 13.70 4.74 20.06
C GLN A 276 13.78 3.29 20.55
N LEU A 277 13.79 2.32 19.63
CA LEU A 277 13.93 0.89 19.94
C LEU A 277 15.39 0.41 19.86
N SER A 278 16.33 1.30 19.52
CA SER A 278 17.74 0.92 19.37
C SER A 278 18.35 0.58 20.73
N LEU A 279 19.07 -0.53 20.78
CA LEU A 279 19.84 -0.94 21.96
C LEU A 279 21.17 -0.20 22.11
N GLU A 280 21.51 0.69 21.16
CA GLU A 280 22.76 1.45 21.18
C GLU A 280 22.81 2.47 22.32
N ASN A 281 21.64 2.92 22.81
CA ASN A 281 21.51 3.74 24.01
C ASN A 281 20.52 3.07 24.97
N PRO A 282 20.95 2.07 25.76
CA PRO A 282 20.06 1.33 26.65
C PRO A 282 19.55 2.27 27.76
N SER A 283 18.38 2.87 27.57
CA SER A 283 17.68 3.60 28.61
C SER A 283 17.12 2.57 29.60
N HIS A 284 17.84 2.36 30.70
CA HIS A 284 17.42 1.67 31.92
C HIS A 284 16.79 0.28 31.72
N THR A 285 17.60 -0.78 31.80
CA THR A 285 17.10 -2.11 32.16
C THR A 285 16.49 -2.04 33.56
N ARG A 286 15.17 -1.83 33.65
CA ARG A 286 14.44 -1.88 34.92
C ARG A 286 14.20 -3.33 35.29
N TYR A 287 14.65 -3.72 36.48
CA TYR A 287 14.33 -5.01 37.07
C TYR A 287 12.98 -4.92 37.76
N ILE A 288 12.08 -5.86 37.48
CA ILE A 288 10.77 -5.93 38.14
C ILE A 288 10.99 -6.28 39.61
N ARG A 289 10.61 -5.38 40.53
CA ARG A 289 10.77 -5.58 41.98
C ARG A 289 9.60 -6.30 42.61
N ARG A 290 8.38 -5.96 42.19
CA ARG A 290 7.14 -6.59 42.65
C ARG A 290 6.23 -6.85 41.47
N HIS A 291 5.65 -8.03 41.44
CA HIS A 291 4.71 -8.43 40.39
C HIS A 291 3.36 -8.72 41.03
N ARG A 292 2.37 -7.89 40.76
CA ARG A 292 0.99 -8.09 41.23
C ARG A 292 0.14 -8.61 40.08
N VAL A 293 -0.73 -9.57 40.38
CA VAL A 293 -1.62 -10.17 39.37
C VAL A 293 -3.07 -9.95 39.78
N ILE A 294 -3.85 -9.38 38.89
CA ILE A 294 -5.30 -9.18 39.06
C ILE A 294 -6.03 -10.10 38.10
N VAL A 295 -7.05 -10.81 38.59
CA VAL A 295 -7.90 -11.68 37.78
C VAL A 295 -9.34 -11.16 37.86
N PRO A 296 -9.81 -10.40 36.85
CA PRO A 296 -11.21 -10.03 36.77
C PRO A 296 -12.09 -11.25 36.51
N ILE A 297 -13.10 -11.44 37.36
CA ILE A 297 -14.01 -12.60 37.28
C ILE A 297 -15.45 -12.12 37.13
N GLY A 298 -16.16 -12.62 36.12
CA GLY A 298 -17.61 -12.44 35.97
C GLY A 298 -18.41 -13.46 36.78
N GLY A 299 -17.77 -14.55 37.21
CA GLY A 299 -18.37 -15.60 38.02
C GLY A 299 -17.34 -16.68 38.38
N VAL A 300 -17.78 -17.73 39.07
CA VAL A 300 -16.94 -18.88 39.44
C VAL A 300 -17.27 -20.05 38.49
N HIS A 301 -16.36 -20.34 37.57
CA HIS A 301 -16.49 -21.42 36.57
C HIS A 301 -15.11 -21.98 36.17
N GLN A 302 -15.07 -23.07 35.40
CA GLN A 302 -13.82 -23.75 35.03
C GLN A 302 -12.78 -22.85 34.34
N GLY A 303 -13.22 -21.97 33.43
CA GLY A 303 -12.33 -21.00 32.80
C GLY A 303 -11.64 -20.04 33.78
N VAL A 304 -12.30 -19.66 34.88
CA VAL A 304 -11.72 -18.82 35.94
C VAL A 304 -10.70 -19.61 36.76
N LEU A 305 -10.98 -20.87 37.09
CA LEU A 305 -10.01 -21.72 37.80
C LEU A 305 -8.72 -21.92 36.99
N LEU A 306 -8.85 -22.12 35.67
CA LEU A 306 -7.70 -22.20 34.77
C LEU A 306 -6.90 -20.87 34.77
N ALA A 307 -7.59 -19.73 34.70
CA ALA A 307 -6.97 -18.41 34.76
C ALA A 307 -6.28 -18.13 36.09
N LEU A 308 -6.85 -18.57 37.22
CA LEU A 308 -6.25 -18.42 38.55
C LEU A 308 -4.99 -19.28 38.70
N ASN A 309 -5.00 -20.52 38.20
CA ASN A 309 -3.82 -21.38 38.19
C ASN A 309 -2.69 -20.76 37.36
N TYR A 310 -3.02 -20.18 36.20
CA TYR A 310 -2.05 -19.43 35.41
C TYR A 310 -1.52 -18.19 36.15
N ALA A 311 -2.41 -17.42 36.79
CA ALA A 311 -2.04 -16.24 37.59
C ALA A 311 -1.08 -16.59 38.73
N LEU A 312 -1.33 -17.69 39.45
CA LEU A 312 -0.48 -18.21 40.52
C LEU A 312 0.91 -18.64 40.03
N SER A 313 1.02 -19.08 38.77
CA SER A 313 2.32 -19.41 38.18
C SER A 313 3.19 -18.17 37.88
N LEU A 314 2.57 -16.98 37.80
CA LEU A 314 3.26 -15.72 37.54
C LEU A 314 3.76 -15.07 38.83
N SER A 315 2.92 -15.03 39.87
CA SER A 315 3.27 -14.40 41.16
C SER A 315 2.40 -14.95 42.29
N PRO A 316 2.91 -14.99 43.54
CA PRO A 316 2.08 -15.26 44.71
C PRO A 316 1.11 -14.11 45.08
N ASP A 317 1.34 -12.87 44.61
CA ASP A 317 0.47 -11.70 44.91
C ASP A 317 -0.71 -11.62 43.93
N VAL A 318 -1.60 -12.63 43.97
CA VAL A 318 -2.82 -12.69 43.14
C VAL A 318 -4.03 -12.11 43.88
N THR A 319 -4.86 -11.35 43.18
CA THR A 319 -6.15 -10.83 43.67
C THR A 319 -7.23 -11.05 42.61
N ALA A 320 -8.30 -11.76 42.97
CA ALA A 320 -9.48 -11.88 42.12
C ALA A 320 -10.42 -10.70 42.37
N VAL A 321 -10.95 -10.11 41.30
CA VAL A 321 -11.82 -8.93 41.39
C VAL A 321 -13.14 -9.24 40.70
N HIS A 322 -14.24 -9.08 41.42
CA HIS A 322 -15.59 -9.21 40.89
C HIS A 322 -16.35 -7.89 41.06
N VAL A 323 -17.02 -7.43 40.01
CA VAL A 323 -17.93 -6.29 40.09
C VAL A 323 -19.35 -6.82 40.21
N ALA A 324 -19.93 -6.73 41.40
CA ALA A 324 -21.27 -7.20 41.68
C ALA A 324 -22.29 -6.13 41.30
N THR A 325 -23.32 -6.54 40.54
CA THR A 325 -24.41 -5.64 40.14
C THR A 325 -25.60 -5.69 41.11
N SER A 326 -25.61 -6.68 42.00
CA SER A 326 -26.61 -6.82 43.05
C SER A 326 -26.00 -7.42 44.33
N PRO A 327 -26.58 -7.13 45.51
CA PRO A 327 -26.13 -7.74 46.77
C PRO A 327 -26.28 -9.27 46.79
N GLU A 328 -27.30 -9.81 46.12
CA GLU A 328 -27.53 -11.25 46.00
C GLU A 328 -26.43 -11.95 45.18
N GLU A 329 -26.02 -11.34 44.07
CA GLU A 329 -24.89 -11.81 43.25
C GLU A 329 -23.58 -11.79 44.05
N ALA A 330 -23.31 -10.71 44.79
CA ALA A 330 -22.15 -10.60 45.66
C ALA A 330 -22.08 -11.74 46.69
N ALA A 331 -23.20 -12.05 47.34
CA ALA A 331 -23.29 -13.15 48.31
C ALA A 331 -23.09 -14.53 47.66
N SER A 332 -23.68 -14.75 46.48
CA SER A 332 -23.52 -15.98 45.71
C SER A 332 -22.07 -16.23 45.28
N ILE A 333 -21.37 -15.18 44.83
CA ILE A 333 -19.96 -15.28 44.44
C ILE A 333 -19.06 -15.51 45.65
N ARG A 334 -19.29 -14.84 46.79
CA ARG A 334 -18.52 -15.08 48.02
C ARG A 334 -18.61 -16.52 48.50
N SER A 335 -19.82 -17.09 48.56
CA SER A 335 -20.01 -18.49 48.98
C SER A 335 -19.35 -19.49 48.03
N LYS A 336 -19.47 -19.28 46.71
CA LYS A 336 -18.75 -20.10 45.72
C LYS A 336 -17.24 -19.95 45.82
N TRP A 337 -16.76 -18.75 46.14
CA TRP A 337 -15.33 -18.48 46.30
C TRP A 337 -14.74 -19.13 47.55
N GLU A 338 -15.48 -19.23 48.64
CA GLU A 338 -15.03 -19.97 49.83
C GLU A 338 -14.76 -21.45 49.51
N MET A 339 -15.58 -22.05 48.63
CA MET A 339 -15.40 -23.44 48.20
C MET A 339 -14.28 -23.63 47.17
N TRP A 340 -14.16 -22.72 46.20
CA TRP A 340 -13.32 -22.94 45.00
C TRP A 340 -12.14 -21.96 44.84
N GLY A 341 -12.09 -20.89 45.63
CA GLY A 341 -11.11 -19.81 45.51
C GLY A 341 -9.72 -20.13 46.06
N ASN A 342 -9.53 -21.31 46.65
CA ASN A 342 -8.23 -21.85 47.09
C ASN A 342 -7.41 -20.88 47.98
N GLY A 343 -8.07 -20.13 48.85
CA GLY A 343 -7.43 -19.17 49.76
C GLY A 343 -6.98 -17.85 49.12
N LEU A 344 -7.26 -17.62 47.84
CA LEU A 344 -6.94 -16.37 47.14
C LEU A 344 -7.84 -15.22 47.60
N ARG A 345 -7.25 -14.01 47.67
CA ARG A 345 -7.98 -12.79 48.01
C ARG A 345 -9.03 -12.48 46.93
N LEU A 346 -10.29 -12.36 47.34
CA LEU A 346 -11.40 -11.88 46.52
C LEU A 346 -11.77 -10.46 46.94
N VAL A 347 -11.83 -9.55 45.98
CA VAL A 347 -12.35 -8.20 46.15
C VAL A 347 -13.65 -8.10 45.37
N VAL A 348 -14.74 -7.82 46.07
CA VAL A 348 -16.05 -7.57 45.47
C VAL A 348 -16.31 -6.07 45.49
N ILE A 349 -16.46 -5.47 44.31
CA ILE A 349 -16.79 -4.05 44.12
C ILE A 349 -18.29 -3.98 43.84
N GLU A 350 -19.02 -3.22 44.64
CA GLU A 350 -20.46 -3.03 44.43
C GLU A 350 -20.69 -1.92 43.41
N SER A 351 -21.43 -2.22 42.33
CA SER A 351 -21.78 -1.26 41.29
C SER A 351 -23.29 -0.99 41.28
N PRO A 352 -23.76 0.12 41.88
CA PRO A 352 -25.19 0.40 42.00
C PRO A 352 -25.87 0.70 40.65
N PHE A 353 -25.10 1.07 39.62
CA PHE A 353 -25.63 1.43 38.29
C PHE A 353 -25.52 0.31 37.25
N ARG A 354 -25.19 -0.92 37.66
CA ARG A 354 -25.00 -2.09 36.76
C ARG A 354 -23.89 -1.90 35.70
N ASP A 355 -23.00 -0.94 35.90
CA ASP A 355 -21.78 -0.81 35.11
C ASP A 355 -20.71 -1.74 35.69
N THR A 356 -20.24 -2.70 34.90
CA THR A 356 -19.22 -3.65 35.31
C THR A 356 -17.81 -3.24 34.90
N ILE A 357 -17.68 -2.37 33.89
CA ILE A 357 -16.39 -2.03 33.29
C ILE A 357 -15.78 -0.82 34.01
N GLY A 358 -16.56 0.24 34.21
CA GLY A 358 -16.10 1.48 34.86
C GLY A 358 -15.46 1.23 36.23
N PRO A 359 -16.16 0.58 37.19
CA PRO A 359 -15.62 0.34 38.53
C PRO A 359 -14.40 -0.58 38.55
N LEU A 360 -14.32 -1.54 37.62
CA LEU A 360 -13.15 -2.40 37.48
C LEU A 360 -11.94 -1.60 37.02
N ILE A 361 -12.11 -0.71 36.04
CA ILE A 361 -11.04 0.18 35.57
C ILE A 361 -10.58 1.07 36.72
N GLU A 362 -11.49 1.76 37.40
CA GLU A 362 -11.16 2.66 38.53
C GLU A 362 -10.40 1.94 39.65
N TYR A 363 -10.78 0.70 39.97
CA TYR A 363 -10.08 -0.12 40.94
C TYR A 363 -8.65 -0.46 40.51
N ILE A 364 -8.47 -0.84 39.24
CA ILE A 364 -7.15 -1.15 38.68
C ILE A 364 -6.29 0.11 38.65
N GLU A 365 -6.85 1.27 38.28
CA GLU A 365 -6.17 2.57 38.30
C GLU A 365 -5.70 2.95 39.72
N ARG A 366 -6.54 2.71 40.72
CA ARG A 366 -6.17 2.93 42.12
C ARG A 366 -5.02 2.04 42.56
N ILE A 367 -4.96 0.79 42.09
CA ILE A 367 -3.81 -0.09 42.37
C ILE A 367 -2.57 0.40 41.63
N GLU A 368 -2.71 0.77 40.36
CA GLU A 368 -1.62 1.27 39.51
C GLU A 368 -1.00 2.55 40.10
N SER A 369 -1.82 3.50 40.58
CA SER A 369 -1.33 4.74 41.22
C SER A 369 -0.52 4.52 42.50
N GLN A 370 -0.67 3.37 43.15
CA GLN A 370 0.07 3.00 44.35
C GLN A 370 1.36 2.24 44.03
N GLN A 371 1.58 1.87 42.77
CA GLN A 371 2.75 1.12 42.34
C GLN A 371 3.96 2.01 42.12
N GLY A 372 5.13 1.50 42.51
CA GLY A 372 6.40 2.13 42.20
C GLY A 372 6.78 1.99 40.72
N PRO A 373 7.75 2.78 40.23
CA PRO A 373 8.20 2.74 38.83
C PRO A 373 8.82 1.41 38.38
N ASP A 374 9.13 0.50 39.31
CA ASP A 374 9.71 -0.84 39.09
C ASP A 374 8.73 -1.98 39.43
N ASP A 375 7.47 -1.66 39.76
CA ASP A 375 6.43 -2.66 40.00
C ASP A 375 5.72 -2.98 38.67
N MET A 376 5.31 -4.24 38.51
CA MET A 376 4.61 -4.73 37.34
C MET A 376 3.22 -5.22 37.72
N LEU A 377 2.22 -4.80 36.94
CA LEU A 377 0.86 -5.29 37.07
C LEU A 377 0.52 -6.22 35.90
N THR A 378 -0.03 -7.38 36.18
CA THR A 378 -0.58 -8.26 35.14
C THR A 378 -2.06 -8.51 35.38
N ILE A 379 -2.87 -8.21 34.38
CA ILE A 379 -4.30 -8.48 34.38
C ILE A 379 -4.48 -9.78 33.59
N VAL A 380 -4.86 -10.84 34.29
CA VAL A 380 -5.14 -12.15 33.67
C VAL A 380 -6.63 -12.23 33.40
N MET A 381 -6.99 -12.23 32.12
CA MET A 381 -8.37 -12.26 31.64
C MET A 381 -8.75 -13.69 31.25
N PRO A 382 -9.76 -14.31 31.91
CA PRO A 382 -10.35 -15.55 31.41
C PRO A 382 -11.02 -15.27 30.07
N HIS A 383 -10.57 -15.92 29.00
CA HIS A 383 -11.05 -15.68 27.65
C HIS A 383 -11.77 -16.90 27.09
N PHE A 384 -13.06 -16.77 26.79
CA PHE A 384 -13.82 -17.85 26.17
C PHE A 384 -13.56 -17.88 24.66
N VAL A 385 -13.08 -19.02 24.16
CA VAL A 385 -12.96 -19.27 22.73
C VAL A 385 -14.14 -20.14 22.30
N PRO A 386 -15.15 -19.58 21.63
CA PRO A 386 -16.31 -20.34 21.18
C PRO A 386 -15.93 -21.29 20.04
N ALA A 387 -16.72 -22.35 19.84
CA ALA A 387 -16.48 -23.33 18.77
C ALA A 387 -16.70 -22.74 17.36
N LYS A 388 -17.61 -21.76 17.22
CA LYS A 388 -17.93 -21.11 15.93
C LYS A 388 -17.50 -19.65 15.91
N TRP A 389 -16.90 -19.21 14.79
CA TRP A 389 -16.34 -17.86 14.66
C TRP A 389 -17.36 -16.73 14.89
N TRP A 390 -18.63 -16.93 14.50
CA TRP A 390 -19.68 -15.91 14.64
C TRP A 390 -20.14 -15.70 16.10
N GLN A 391 -20.00 -16.70 16.97
CA GLN A 391 -20.33 -16.60 18.40
C GLN A 391 -19.38 -15.64 19.14
N THR A 392 -18.18 -15.39 18.59
CA THR A 392 -17.19 -14.45 19.12
C THR A 392 -17.75 -13.03 19.26
N PHE A 393 -18.65 -12.62 18.36
CA PHE A 393 -19.26 -11.29 18.41
C PHE A 393 -20.23 -11.09 19.58
N LEU A 394 -20.80 -12.19 20.12
CA LEU A 394 -21.86 -12.15 21.12
C LEU A 394 -21.33 -12.19 22.57
N HIS A 395 -20.16 -12.79 22.81
CA HIS A 395 -19.75 -13.18 24.18
C HIS A 395 -18.48 -12.50 24.70
N ASN A 396 -17.83 -11.61 23.93
CA ASN A 396 -16.44 -11.19 24.24
C ASN A 396 -16.18 -9.67 24.22
N GLN A 397 -17.21 -8.84 24.33
CA GLN A 397 -17.07 -7.38 24.22
C GLN A 397 -16.40 -6.75 25.46
N THR A 398 -16.66 -7.30 26.66
CA THR A 398 -16.12 -6.79 27.94
C THR A 398 -14.61 -6.97 28.04
N ALA A 399 -14.08 -8.14 27.66
CA ALA A 399 -12.65 -8.41 27.66
C ALA A 399 -11.90 -7.52 26.65
N LEU A 400 -12.51 -7.26 25.49
CA LEU A 400 -11.96 -6.36 24.48
C LEU A 400 -11.92 -4.91 24.97
N ALA A 401 -12.96 -4.44 25.67
CA ALA A 401 -13.00 -3.10 26.26
C ALA A 401 -11.89 -2.90 27.31
N ILE A 402 -11.73 -3.86 28.23
CA ILE A 402 -10.66 -3.84 29.25
C ILE A 402 -9.28 -3.84 28.56
N ARG A 403 -9.07 -4.71 27.56
CA ARG A 403 -7.82 -4.76 26.82
C ARG A 403 -7.49 -3.43 26.14
N LEU A 404 -8.47 -2.76 25.54
CA LEU A 404 -8.29 -1.45 24.91
C LEU A 404 -8.00 -0.35 25.96
N ALA A 405 -8.64 -0.40 27.13
CA ALA A 405 -8.42 0.57 28.21
C ALA A 405 -7.00 0.52 28.77
N PHE A 406 -6.38 -0.66 28.80
CA PHE A 406 -5.04 -0.87 29.36
C PHE A 406 -3.92 -0.99 28.30
N LEU A 407 -4.23 -1.04 27.00
CA LEU A 407 -3.25 -1.24 25.92
C LEU A 407 -2.16 -0.17 25.85
N PHE A 408 -2.50 1.06 26.27
CA PHE A 408 -1.62 2.23 26.16
C PHE A 408 -0.94 2.61 27.49
N ARG A 409 -1.13 1.82 28.56
CA ARG A 409 -0.55 2.11 29.87
C ARG A 409 0.85 1.52 30.03
N ARG A 410 1.70 2.23 30.75
CA ARG A 410 3.08 1.79 31.04
C ARG A 410 3.05 0.76 32.18
N SER A 411 3.82 -0.32 32.06
CA SER A 411 3.99 -1.36 33.09
C SER A 411 2.77 -2.25 33.42
N THR A 412 1.69 -2.15 32.66
CA THR A 412 0.53 -3.05 32.76
C THR A 412 0.53 -4.04 31.61
N VAL A 413 0.50 -5.34 31.92
CA VAL A 413 0.39 -6.41 30.93
C VAL A 413 -0.98 -7.05 31.03
N VAL A 414 -1.65 -7.22 29.89
CA VAL A 414 -2.92 -7.95 29.81
C VAL A 414 -2.64 -9.32 29.18
N ALA A 415 -2.97 -10.39 29.90
CA ALA A 415 -2.78 -11.77 29.47
C ALA A 415 -4.12 -12.48 29.34
N ASP A 416 -4.44 -12.96 28.15
CA ASP A 416 -5.67 -13.72 27.88
C ASP A 416 -5.41 -15.22 28.10
N VAL A 417 -6.21 -15.86 28.98
CA VAL A 417 -6.15 -17.31 29.22
C VAL A 417 -7.32 -17.97 28.49
N PRO A 418 -7.08 -18.66 27.36
CA PRO A 418 -8.15 -19.23 26.55
C PRO A 418 -8.74 -20.47 27.21
N TYR A 419 -10.05 -20.48 27.37
CA TYR A 419 -10.84 -21.68 27.69
C TYR A 419 -11.69 -22.02 26.46
N ARG A 420 -11.39 -23.16 25.82
CA ARG A 420 -12.09 -23.63 24.61
C ARG A 420 -13.36 -24.37 25.01
N LEU A 421 -14.49 -23.91 24.48
CA LEU A 421 -15.73 -24.67 24.54
C LEU A 421 -15.67 -25.80 23.51
N THR A 422 -16.14 -26.97 23.88
CA THR A 422 -16.09 -28.16 23.03
C THR A 422 -17.23 -28.25 22.01
N ASP A 423 -18.28 -27.42 22.14
CA ASP A 423 -19.47 -27.41 21.25
C ASP A 423 -19.89 -26.01 20.77
#